data_AF-A0A5C1DE95-F1
#
_entry.id   AF-A0A5C1DE95-F1
#
_cell.length_a   1.000
_cell.length_b   1.000
_cell.length_c   1.000
_cell.angle_alpha   90.00
_cell.angle_beta   90.00
_cell.angle_gamma   90.00
#
_symmetry.space_group_name_H-M   'P 1'
#
loop_
_entity.id
_entity.type
_entity.pdbx_description
1 polymer ?
#
loop_
_entity_poly.entity_id
_entity_poly.type
_entity_poly.pdbx_seq_one_letter_code
_entity_poly.pdbx_strand_id
1 'polypeptide(L)'
;MSETLNTLETLRKETAKILNVESVDAEVGLGELGIDSLNVVELIVFCEQLYGSIDPEQLNITQYTTLAQLDAQLQEQQQTA
;
A
#
# COMPACT_ATOMS: atom_id res chain seq x y z
N MET A 1 16.60 13.59 11.81
CA MET A 1 16.65 12.54 10.77
C MET A 1 15.84 11.36 11.27
N SER A 2 14.79 10.95 10.54
CA SER A 2 14.06 9.66 10.55
C SER A 2 12.53 9.80 10.59
N GLU A 3 11.92 10.59 9.69
CA GLU A 3 10.44 10.62 9.53
C GLU A 3 9.92 9.67 8.44
N THR A 4 10.78 8.88 7.81
CA THR A 4 10.42 7.94 6.73
C THR A 4 9.83 6.61 7.23
N LEU A 5 9.73 6.39 8.55
CA LEU A 5 9.57 5.04 9.12
C LEU A 5 8.13 4.52 9.33
N ASN A 6 7.06 5.25 8.97
CA ASN A 6 5.71 4.81 9.40
C ASN A 6 4.64 4.63 8.31
N THR A 7 4.86 5.00 7.05
CA THR A 7 3.83 4.81 6.01
C THR A 7 3.68 3.33 5.66
N LEU A 8 4.79 2.63 5.41
CA LEU A 8 4.79 1.19 5.15
C LEU A 8 4.22 0.37 6.31
N GLU A 9 4.57 0.70 7.56
CA GLU A 9 4.03 0.01 8.73
C GLU A 9 2.51 0.20 8.85
N THR A 10 2.03 1.39 8.53
CA THR A 10 0.62 1.76 8.54
C THR A 10 -0.15 1.03 7.43
N LEU A 11 0.42 0.95 6.22
CA LEU A 11 -0.08 0.11 5.13
C LEU A 11 -0.18 -1.37 5.53
N ARG A 12 0.87 -1.93 6.15
CA ARG A 12 0.84 -3.32 6.63
C ARG A 12 -0.28 -3.55 7.63
N LYS A 13 -0.43 -2.66 8.63
CA LYS A 13 -1.49 -2.79 9.64
C LYS A 13 -2.88 -2.73 9.00
N GLU A 14 -3.10 -1.83 8.05
CA GLU A 14 -4.40 -1.72 7.40
C GLU A 14 -4.70 -2.91 6.50
N THR A 15 -3.73 -3.32 5.70
CA THR A 15 -3.83 -4.53 4.86
C THR A 15 -4.13 -5.77 5.70
N ALA A 16 -3.48 -5.92 6.87
CA ALA A 16 -3.75 -7.01 7.81
C ALA A 16 -5.18 -6.97 8.36
N LYS A 17 -5.73 -5.78 8.65
CA LYS A 17 -7.13 -5.64 9.06
C LYS A 17 -8.11 -5.98 7.94
N ILE A 18 -7.87 -5.48 6.72
CA ILE A 18 -8.71 -5.74 5.54
C ILE A 18 -8.78 -7.25 5.28
N LEU A 19 -7.65 -7.94 5.38
CA LEU A 19 -7.54 -9.39 5.20
C LEU A 19 -7.98 -10.20 6.43
N ASN A 20 -8.26 -9.54 7.55
CA ASN A 20 -8.56 -10.17 8.84
C ASN A 20 -7.50 -11.21 9.25
N VAL A 21 -6.23 -10.83 9.15
CA VAL A 21 -5.05 -11.63 9.54
C VAL A 21 -4.24 -10.91 10.63
N GLU A 22 -3.41 -11.66 11.36
CA GLU A 22 -2.59 -11.08 12.45
C GLU A 22 -1.51 -10.12 11.94
N SER A 23 -0.92 -10.41 10.78
CA SER A 23 0.12 -9.60 10.16
C SER A 23 0.25 -9.97 8.68
N VAL A 24 0.65 -9.00 7.87
CA VAL A 24 1.01 -9.21 6.46
C VAL A 24 2.47 -8.91 6.26
N ASP A 25 3.06 -9.60 5.29
CA ASP A 25 4.44 -9.35 4.90
C ASP A 25 4.50 -8.32 3.77
N ALA A 26 5.35 -7.31 3.92
CA ALA A 26 5.47 -6.25 2.92
C ALA A 26 6.32 -6.64 1.73
N GLU A 27 7.05 -7.76 1.83
CA GLU A 27 7.84 -8.34 0.75
C GLU A 27 7.02 -9.32 -0.11
N VAL A 28 5.81 -9.65 0.33
CA VAL A 28 4.87 -10.54 -0.38
C VAL A 28 3.97 -9.72 -1.29
N GLY A 29 3.69 -10.27 -2.48
CA GLY A 29 2.80 -9.64 -3.46
C GLY A 29 1.36 -9.54 -2.94
N LEU A 30 0.65 -8.48 -3.26
CA LEU A 30 -0.73 -8.23 -2.83
C LEU A 30 -1.66 -9.42 -3.15
N GLY A 31 -1.48 -10.06 -4.32
CA GLY A 31 -2.27 -11.24 -4.68
C GLY A 31 -1.97 -12.46 -3.79
N GLU A 32 -0.70 -12.66 -3.42
CA GLU A 32 -0.28 -13.73 -2.50
C GLU A 32 -0.73 -13.45 -1.06
N LEU A 33 -0.86 -12.17 -0.67
CA LEU A 33 -1.48 -11.77 0.60
C LEU A 33 -2.98 -12.07 0.64
N GLY A 34 -3.63 -12.27 -0.51
CA GLY A 34 -5.09 -12.44 -0.62
C GLY A 34 -5.84 -11.13 -0.83
N ILE A 35 -5.15 -10.07 -1.29
CA ILE A 35 -5.80 -8.83 -1.69
C ILE A 35 -6.55 -9.09 -3.00
N ASP A 36 -7.87 -9.12 -2.88
CA ASP A 36 -8.78 -9.21 -4.01
C ASP A 36 -9.17 -7.81 -4.53
N SER A 37 -9.85 -7.78 -5.66
CA SER A 37 -10.46 -6.60 -6.30
C SER A 37 -11.20 -5.68 -5.33
N LEU A 38 -11.85 -6.23 -4.30
CA LEU A 38 -12.59 -5.46 -3.30
C LEU A 38 -11.65 -4.83 -2.27
N ASN A 39 -10.70 -5.61 -1.78
CA ASN A 39 -9.70 -5.18 -0.79
C ASN A 39 -8.74 -4.14 -1.38
N VAL A 40 -8.47 -4.22 -2.68
CA VAL A 40 -7.60 -3.27 -3.38
C VAL A 40 -8.22 -1.87 -3.39
N VAL A 41 -9.55 -1.75 -3.48
CA VAL A 41 -10.23 -0.45 -3.45
C VAL A 41 -10.08 0.20 -2.08
N GLU A 42 -10.29 -0.57 -1.00
CA GLU A 42 -10.05 -0.06 0.37
C GLU A 42 -8.59 0.33 0.59
N LEU A 43 -7.67 -0.48 0.08
CA LEU A 43 -6.24 -0.18 0.12
C LEU A 43 -5.90 1.13 -0.62
N ILE A 44 -6.45 1.34 -1.82
CA ILE A 44 -6.23 2.56 -2.61
C ILE A 44 -6.78 3.78 -1.90
N VAL A 45 -8.00 3.71 -1.38
CA VAL A 45 -8.59 4.81 -0.59
C VAL A 45 -7.71 5.13 0.60
N PHE A 46 -7.22 4.11 1.30
CA PHE A 46 -6.31 4.30 2.41
C PHE A 46 -4.97 4.92 1.99
N CYS A 47 -4.40 4.49 0.87
CA CYS A 47 -3.21 5.11 0.30
C CYS A 47 -3.46 6.60 0.01
N GLU A 48 -4.62 6.95 -0.54
CA GLU A 48 -4.96 8.35 -0.82
C GLU A 48 -5.09 9.17 0.47
N GLN A 49 -5.61 8.58 1.54
CA GLN A 49 -5.66 9.25 2.85
C GLN A 49 -4.27 9.39 3.50
N LEU A 50 -3.42 8.38 3.34
CA LEU A 50 -2.11 8.31 3.99
C LEU A 50 -1.06 9.17 3.28
N TYR A 51 -1.02 9.11 1.94
CA TYR A 51 -0.05 9.84 1.12
C TYR A 51 -0.64 11.14 0.58
N GLY A 52 -1.96 11.28 0.46
CA GLY A 52 -2.62 12.46 -0.12
C GLY A 52 -3.11 12.19 -1.54
N SER A 53 -3.18 13.24 -2.38
CA SER A 53 -3.55 13.05 -3.79
C SER A 53 -2.55 12.16 -4.49
N ILE A 54 -2.96 10.92 -4.75
CA ILE A 54 -2.24 9.92 -5.51
C ILE A 54 -3.01 9.64 -6.79
N ASP A 55 -2.29 9.31 -7.85
CA ASP A 55 -2.91 9.04 -9.13
C ASP A 55 -3.00 7.51 -9.31
N PRO A 56 -4.18 6.89 -9.13
CA PRO A 56 -4.31 5.44 -9.21
C PRO A 56 -3.97 4.90 -10.60
N GLU A 57 -4.08 5.73 -11.64
CA GLU A 57 -3.65 5.37 -13.00
C GLU A 57 -2.12 5.26 -13.13
N GLN A 58 -1.37 5.98 -12.29
CA GLN A 58 0.09 5.87 -12.18
C GLN A 58 0.53 4.74 -11.25
N LEU A 59 -0.36 4.27 -10.38
CA LEU A 59 -0.06 3.19 -9.44
C LEU A 59 -0.19 1.84 -10.13
N ASN A 60 0.94 1.16 -10.33
CA ASN A 60 0.93 -0.19 -10.86
C ASN A 60 0.65 -1.21 -9.75
N ILE A 61 -0.62 -1.30 -9.33
CA ILE A 61 -1.10 -2.27 -8.34
C ILE A 61 -1.49 -3.57 -9.05
N THR A 62 -0.64 -4.57 -8.92
CA THR A 62 -0.84 -5.90 -9.51
C THR A 62 -0.75 -6.96 -8.41
N GLN A 63 -1.16 -8.19 -8.73
CA GLN A 63 -1.00 -9.33 -7.83
C GLN A 63 0.46 -9.58 -7.39
N TYR A 64 1.44 -9.13 -8.18
CA TYR A 64 2.88 -9.25 -7.90
C TYR A 64 3.46 -8.01 -7.20
N THR A 65 2.71 -6.92 -7.15
CA THR A 65 3.15 -5.69 -6.47
C THR A 65 3.16 -5.96 -4.98
N THR A 66 4.25 -5.63 -4.30
CA THR A 66 4.38 -5.80 -2.85
C THR A 66 4.01 -4.50 -2.13
N LEU A 67 3.65 -4.56 -0.84
CA LEU A 67 3.37 -3.34 -0.08
C LEU A 67 4.58 -2.41 -0.03
N ALA A 68 5.80 -2.96 0.02
CA ALA A 68 7.02 -2.18 -0.04
C ALA A 68 7.19 -1.45 -1.38
N GLN A 69 6.90 -2.12 -2.50
CA GLN A 69 6.92 -1.47 -3.82
C GLN A 69 5.80 -0.43 -3.98
N LEU A 70 4.63 -0.71 -3.41
CA LEU A 70 3.51 0.23 -3.41
C LEU A 70 3.87 1.50 -2.62
N ASP A 71 4.38 1.35 -1.40
CA ASP A 71 4.85 2.47 -0.55
C ASP A 71 5.92 3.30 -1.27
N ALA A 72 6.91 2.66 -1.89
CA ALA A 72 7.94 3.35 -2.66
C ALA A 72 7.34 4.17 -3.81
N GLN A 73 6.46 3.57 -4.63
CA GLN A 73 5.80 4.28 -5.74
C GLN A 73 4.97 5.47 -5.24
N LEU A 74 4.24 5.30 -4.13
CA LEU A 74 3.43 6.36 -3.53
C LEU A 74 4.31 7.51 -3.02
N GLN A 75 5.43 7.20 -2.34
CA GLN A 75 6.38 8.22 -1.90
C GLN A 75 7.00 8.98 -3.08
N GLU A 76 7.38 8.29 -4.15
CA GLU A 76 7.92 8.92 -5.35
C GLU A 76 6.92 9.89 -6.00
N GLN A 77 5.64 9.52 -6.05
CA GLN A 77 4.59 10.43 -6.54
C GLN A 77 4.44 11.67 -5.66
N GLN A 78 4.51 11.53 -4.33
CA GLN A 78 4.44 12.66 -3.40
C GLN A 78 5.63 13.63 -3.52
N GLN A 79 6.80 13.16 -3.95
CA GLN A 79 7.95 14.04 -4.17
C GLN A 79 7.93 14.77 -5.52
N THR A 80 7.08 14.33 -6.45
CA THR A 80 6.99 14.86 -7.81
C THR A 80 5.80 15.80 -8.01
N ALA A 81 4.94 15.96 -6.99
CA ALA A 81 3.76 16.83 -6.99
C ALA A 81 4.04 18.26 -6.49
#